data_AF-A0A327WHW3-F1
#
_entry.id   AF-A0A327WHW3-F1
#
_cell.length_a   1.000
_cell.length_b   1.000
_cell.length_c   1.000
_cell.angle_alpha   90.00
_cell.angle_beta   90.00
_cell.angle_gamma   90.00
#
_symmetry.space_group_name_H-M   'P 1'
#
loop_
_entity.id
_entity.type
_entity.pdbx_description
1 polymer ?
#
loop_
_entity_poly.entity_id
_entity_poly.type
_entity_poly.pdbx_seq_one_letter_code
_entity_poly.pdbx_strand_id
1 'polypeptide(L)'
;MFLYFSYLSSDGEVLPHTLYADQLEIHLDTLNSFVAFGKVLVAAYLIDDEGHRTDLPIEAFDGWPIADHVLNLQEQYQLVLTT
;
A
#
# COMPACT_ATOMS: atom_id res chain seq x y z
N MET A 1 -8.12 -0.60 -8.69
CA MET A 1 -8.39 -0.98 -7.28
C MET A 1 -8.40 0.26 -6.37
N PHE A 2 -9.14 0.22 -5.25
CA PHE A 2 -9.17 1.29 -4.26
C PHE A 2 -8.37 0.94 -3.01
N LEU A 3 -7.50 1.83 -2.57
CA LEU A 3 -6.86 1.82 -1.26
C LEU A 3 -7.66 2.70 -0.30
N TYR A 4 -7.95 2.14 0.88
CA TYR A 4 -8.48 2.86 2.02
C TYR A 4 -7.46 2.77 3.15
N PHE A 5 -7.09 3.90 3.71
CA PHE A 5 -6.15 3.91 4.84
C PHE A 5 -6.45 5.07 5.77
N SER A 6 -5.87 5.01 6.96
CA SER A 6 -5.93 6.11 7.92
C SER A 6 -4.59 6.28 8.62
N TYR A 7 -4.30 7.50 9.04
CA TYR A 7 -3.11 7.82 9.81
C TYR A 7 -3.43 8.75 10.96
N LEU A 8 -2.55 8.77 11.96
CA LEU A 8 -2.60 9.68 13.09
C LEU A 8 -2.06 11.06 12.69
N SER A 9 -2.89 12.10 12.77
CA SER A 9 -2.46 13.48 12.57
C SER A 9 -1.76 14.03 13.81
N SER A 10 -1.12 15.19 13.66
CA SER A 10 -0.30 15.81 14.71
C SER A 10 -1.10 16.25 15.93
N ASP A 11 -2.42 16.43 15.79
CA ASP A 11 -3.39 16.72 16.85
C ASP A 11 -3.96 15.45 17.53
N GLY A 12 -3.54 14.26 17.09
CA GLY A 12 -3.99 12.98 17.63
C GLY A 12 -5.29 12.46 17.02
N GLU A 13 -5.82 13.11 15.98
CA GLU A 13 -6.98 12.60 15.25
C GLU A 13 -6.60 11.50 14.25
N VAL A 14 -7.54 10.59 13.97
CA VAL A 14 -7.36 9.54 12.96
C VAL A 14 -8.05 10.01 11.68
N LEU A 15 -7.25 10.30 10.65
CA LEU A 15 -7.75 10.85 9.40
C LEU A 15 -7.86 9.75 8.33
N PRO A 16 -9.07 9.49 7.80
CA PRO A 16 -9.27 8.52 6.73
C PRO A 16 -8.92 9.13 5.36
N HIS A 17 -8.38 8.29 4.47
CA HIS A 17 -8.02 8.62 3.10
C HIS A 17 -8.37 7.47 2.15
N THR A 18 -8.69 7.84 0.91
CA THR A 18 -9.00 6.88 -0.16
C THR A 18 -8.25 7.28 -1.42
N LEU A 19 -7.65 6.30 -2.09
CA LEU A 19 -6.94 6.47 -3.35
C LEU A 19 -7.35 5.40 -4.34
N TYR A 20 -7.59 5.78 -5.60
CA TYR A 20 -7.71 4.82 -6.70
C TYR A 20 -6.40 4.75 -7.48
N ALA A 21 -5.96 3.53 -7.77
CA ALA A 21 -4.89 3.27 -8.74
C ALA A 21 -5.04 1.85 -9.32
N ASP A 22 -4.54 1.68 -10.54
CA ASP A 22 -4.60 0.40 -11.25
C ASP A 22 -3.47 -0.56 -10.84
N GLN A 23 -2.36 0.00 -10.35
CA GLN A 23 -1.17 -0.73 -9.95
C GLN A 23 -1.08 -0.82 -8.43
N LEU A 24 -0.79 -2.02 -7.92
CA LEU A 24 -0.61 -2.26 -6.49
C LEU A 24 0.57 -1.45 -5.94
N GLU A 25 1.63 -1.34 -6.73
CA GLU A 25 2.88 -0.67 -6.42
C GLU A 25 2.66 0.80 -6.01
N ILE A 26 1.74 1.49 -6.69
CA ILE A 26 1.39 2.88 -6.38
C ILE A 26 0.78 2.99 -4.97
N HIS A 27 -0.05 2.01 -4.58
CA HIS A 27 -0.65 1.99 -3.25
C HIS A 27 0.40 1.73 -2.16
N LEU A 28 1.33 0.80 -2.42
CA LEU A 28 2.39 0.48 -1.47
C LEU A 28 3.35 1.67 -1.27
N ASP A 29 3.78 2.31 -2.36
CA ASP A 29 4.64 3.50 -2.28
C ASP A 29 3.91 4.70 -1.65
N THR A 30 2.59 4.82 -1.85
CA THR A 30 1.80 5.84 -1.15
C THR A 30 1.89 5.62 0.36
N LEU A 31 1.62 4.41 0.85
CA LEU A 31 1.67 4.11 2.28
C LEU A 31 3.07 4.33 2.86
N ASN A 32 4.12 3.88 2.17
CA ASN A 32 5.49 4.15 2.57
C ASN A 32 5.81 5.64 2.56
N SER A 33 5.31 6.42 1.59
CA SER A 33 5.51 7.87 1.59
C SER A 33 4.92 8.53 2.84
N PHE A 34 3.73 8.11 3.29
CA PHE A 34 3.15 8.61 4.54
C PHE A 34 4.04 8.30 5.75
N VAL A 35 4.56 7.07 5.84
CA VAL A 35 5.50 6.68 6.92
C VAL A 35 6.81 7.48 6.83
N ALA A 36 7.35 7.69 5.63
CA ALA A 36 8.55 8.49 5.39
C ALA A 36 8.38 9.96 5.80
N PHE A 37 7.17 10.51 5.68
CA PHE A 37 6.81 11.85 6.19
C PHE A 37 6.51 11.87 7.70
N GLY A 38 6.78 10.78 8.42
CA GLY A 38 6.59 10.66 9.86
C GLY A 38 5.13 10.49 10.29
N LYS A 39 4.24 10.10 9.37
CA LYS A 39 2.85 9.76 9.71
C LYS A 39 2.80 8.32 10.22
N VAL A 40 1.97 8.10 11.24
CA VAL A 40 1.73 6.76 11.79
C VAL A 40 0.48 6.20 11.15
N LEU A 41 0.62 5.16 10.33
CA LEU A 41 -0.52 4.43 9.78
C LEU A 41 -1.28 3.71 10.90
N VAL A 42 -2.61 3.72 10.81
CA VAL A 42 -3.52 3.12 11.81
C VAL A 42 -4.27 1.94 11.21
N ALA A 43 -4.65 2.02 9.95
CA ALA A 43 -5.28 0.93 9.20
C ALA A 43 -5.06 1.14 7.71
N ALA A 44 -4.96 0.04 6.96
CA ALA A 44 -4.92 0.07 5.50
C ALA A 44 -5.56 -1.21 4.93
N TYR A 45 -6.38 -1.07 3.89
CA TYR A 45 -6.95 -2.19 3.15
C TYR A 45 -7.23 -1.79 1.70
N LEU A 46 -7.16 -2.78 0.80
CA LEU A 46 -7.52 -2.66 -0.61
C LEU A 46 -8.91 -3.23 -0.85
N ILE A 47 -9.63 -2.65 -1.79
CA ILE A 47 -10.82 -3.23 -2.41
C ILE A 47 -10.55 -3.34 -3.91
N ASP A 48 -10.59 -4.56 -4.44
CA ASP A 48 -10.44 -4.82 -5.87
C ASP A 48 -11.74 -4.53 -6.64
N ASP A 49 -11.69 -4.69 -7.96
CA ASP A 49 -12.83 -4.39 -8.84
C ASP A 49 -13.99 -5.40 -8.68
N GLU A 50 -13.72 -6.54 -8.05
CA GLU A 50 -14.71 -7.57 -7.68
C GLU A 50 -15.31 -7.31 -6.28
N GLY A 51 -14.81 -6.30 -5.57
CA GLY A 51 -15.24 -5.93 -4.23
C GLY A 51 -14.55 -6.71 -3.11
N HIS A 52 -13.55 -7.54 -3.41
CA HIS A 52 -12.82 -8.27 -2.39
C HIS A 52 -11.91 -7.33 -1.60
N ARG A 53 -11.99 -7.46 -0.28
CA ARG A 53 -11.16 -6.72 0.65
C ARG A 53 -9.90 -7.50 1.00
N THR A 54 -8.75 -6.84 0.87
CA THR A 54 -7.46 -7.34 1.35
C THR A 54 -6.91 -6.37 2.40
N ASP A 55 -6.81 -6.83 3.65
CA ASP A 55 -6.18 -6.03 4.72
C ASP A 55 -4.65 -6.02 4.55
N LEU A 56 -4.06 -4.84 4.63
CA LEU A 56 -2.62 -4.65 4.51
C LEU A 56 -1.97 -4.58 5.90
N PRO A 57 -0.86 -5.29 6.14
CA PRO A 57 -0.14 -5.22 7.41
C PRO A 57 0.57 -3.87 7.51
N ILE A 58 0.04 -2.96 8.33
CA ILE A 58 0.61 -1.60 8.47
C ILE A 58 2.05 -1.63 9.02
N GLU A 59 2.41 -2.68 9.76
CA GLU A 59 3.74 -2.91 10.31
C GLU A 59 4.79 -3.25 9.24
N ALA A 60 4.36 -3.57 8.01
CA ALA A 60 5.25 -3.85 6.89
C ALA A 60 5.73 -2.59 6.14
N PHE A 61 5.18 -1.40 6.47
CA PHE A 61 5.56 -0.14 5.82
C PHE A 61 6.55 0.62 6.71
N ASP A 62 7.78 0.75 6.22
CA ASP A 62 8.91 1.32 6.95
C ASP A 62 9.38 2.68 6.40
N GLY A 63 8.70 3.18 5.37
CA GLY A 63 9.03 4.44 4.72
C GLY A 63 10.01 4.32 3.57
N TRP A 64 10.46 3.12 3.22
CA TRP A 64 11.33 2.90 2.08
C TRP A 64 10.51 2.58 0.82
N PRO A 65 10.94 3.04 -0.37
CA PRO A 65 10.30 2.64 -1.63
C PRO A 65 10.29 1.12 -1.78
N ILE A 66 9.15 0.56 -2.21
CA ILE A 66 8.99 -0.91 -2.33
C ILE A 66 8.50 -1.34 -3.71
N ALA A 67 7.91 -0.44 -4.49
CA ALA A 67 7.39 -0.71 -5.83
C ALA A 67 8.40 -1.45 -6.73
N ASP A 68 9.62 -0.94 -6.85
CA ASP A 68 10.65 -1.53 -7.73
C ASP A 68 11.00 -2.97 -7.32
N HIS A 69 11.04 -3.25 -6.02
CA HIS A 69 11.31 -4.58 -5.50
C HIS A 69 10.17 -5.55 -5.79
N VAL A 70 8.92 -5.09 -5.64
CA VAL A 70 7.72 -5.90 -5.93
C VAL A 70 7.60 -6.19 -7.42
N LEU A 71 7.81 -5.17 -8.27
CA LEU A 71 7.76 -5.33 -9.71
C LEU A 71 8.83 -6.31 -10.20
N ASN A 72 10.06 -6.19 -9.69
CA ASN A 72 11.14 -7.10 -10.03
C ASN A 72 10.82 -8.55 -9.63
N LEU A 73 10.24 -8.76 -8.44
CA LEU A 73 9.77 -10.08 -8.01
C LEU A 73 8.69 -10.60 -8.95
N GLN A 74 7.71 -9.78 -9.31
CA GLN A 74 6.64 -10.17 -10.24
C GLN A 74 7.21 -10.64 -11.58
N GLU A 75 8.17 -9.92 -12.15
CA GLU A 75 8.85 -10.30 -13.39
C GLU A 75 9.56 -11.65 -13.26
N GLN A 76 10.27 -11.88 -12.15
CA GLN A 76 10.96 -13.15 -11.89
C GLN A 76 9.97 -14.32 -11.79
N TYR A 77 8.86 -14.15 -11.05
CA TYR A 77 7.84 -15.17 -10.90
C TYR A 77 7.15 -15.47 -12.24
N GLN A 78 6.83 -14.44 -13.01
CA GLN A 78 6.21 -14.60 -14.31
C GLN A 78 7.08 -15.45 -15.23
N LEU A 79 8.38 -15.19 -15.26
CA LEU A 79 9.34 -15.96 -16.05
C LEU A 79 9.31 -17.45 -15.69
N VAL A 80 9.29 -17.78 -14.40
CA VAL A 80 9.23 -19.17 -13.92
C VAL A 80 7.90 -19.84 -14.28
N LEU A 81 6.77 -19.13 -14.17
CA LEU A 81 5.44 -19.70 -14.43
C LEU A 81 5.13 -19.87 -15.92
N THR A 82 5.83 -19.15 -16.80
CA THR A 82 5.69 -19.28 -18.26
C THR A 82 6.62 -20.32 -18.90
N THR A 83 7.42 -21.00 -18.08
CA THR A 83 8.29 -22.11 -18.50
C THR A 83 7.60 -23.45 -18.30
#